data_AF-A0A2V2QNX5-F1
#
_entry.id   AF-A0A2V2QNX5-F1
#
_cell.length_a   1.000
_cell.length_b   1.000
_cell.length_c   1.000
_cell.angle_alpha   90.00
_cell.angle_beta   90.00
_cell.angle_gamma   90.00
#
_symmetry.space_group_name_H-M   'P 1'
#
loop_
_entity.id
_entity.type
_entity.pdbx_description
1 polymer ?
#
loop_
_entity_poly.entity_id
_entity_poly.type
_entity_poly.pdbx_seq_one_letter_code
_entity_poly.pdbx_strand_id
1 'polypeptide(L)'
;MARRIAAGAAYGGGSIGLIGAAAVGVFLAEVQLAKRQVGGGTAPVPPSADGRYGVAFAGPNDPLRLGMLGDSTAAGQGVRRAGQTPGALLASGLAAVA
;
A
#
# COMPACT_ATOMS: atom_id res chain seq x y z
N MET A 1 -34.15 -0.90 -42.43
CA MET A 1 -32.73 -1.25 -42.16
C MET A 1 -32.08 -0.33 -41.11
N ALA A 2 -32.14 1.01 -41.24
CA ALA A 2 -31.50 1.97 -40.32
C ALA A 2 -31.88 1.83 -38.83
N ARG A 3 -33.15 1.51 -38.52
CA ARG A 3 -33.64 1.32 -37.14
C ARG A 3 -32.98 0.17 -36.36
N ARG A 4 -32.42 -0.83 -37.06
CA ARG A 4 -31.80 -2.02 -36.45
C ARG A 4 -30.32 -1.80 -36.14
N ILE A 5 -29.65 -0.92 -36.89
CA ILE A 5 -28.25 -0.51 -36.65
C ILE A 5 -28.19 0.45 -35.46
N ALA A 6 -29.18 1.34 -35.31
CA ALA A 6 -29.31 2.19 -34.13
C ALA A 6 -29.53 1.39 -32.82
N ALA A 7 -30.34 0.32 -32.88
CA ALA A 7 -30.52 -0.59 -31.74
C ALA A 7 -29.24 -1.39 -31.44
N GLY A 8 -28.53 -1.90 -32.46
CA GLY A 8 -27.26 -2.60 -32.27
C GLY A 8 -26.15 -1.71 -31.68
N ALA A 9 -26.11 -0.42 -32.06
CA ALA A 9 -25.22 0.57 -31.45
C ALA A 9 -25.62 0.94 -30.01
N ALA A 10 -26.92 1.00 -29.72
CA ALA A 10 -27.44 1.28 -28.39
C ALA A 10 -27.22 0.11 -27.40
N TYR A 11 -27.34 -1.13 -27.85
CA TYR A 11 -27.19 -2.32 -27.01
C TYR A 11 -25.75 -2.87 -26.94
N GLY A 12 -24.92 -2.63 -27.98
CA GLY A 12 -23.54 -3.15 -28.03
C GLY A 12 -22.43 -2.12 -27.79
N GLY A 13 -22.58 -0.87 -28.25
CA GLY A 13 -21.52 0.16 -28.15
C GLY A 13 -21.77 1.20 -27.06
N GLY A 14 -23.04 1.62 -26.88
CA GLY A 14 -23.42 2.63 -25.89
C GLY A 14 -23.30 2.14 -24.43
N SER A 15 -23.66 0.89 -24.18
CA SER A 15 -23.52 0.25 -22.85
C SER A 15 -22.06 0.07 -22.45
N ILE A 16 -21.21 -0.43 -23.36
CA ILE A 16 -19.76 -0.55 -23.16
C ILE A 16 -19.14 0.84 -22.94
N GLY A 17 -19.54 1.84 -23.72
CA GLY A 17 -19.08 3.22 -23.54
C GLY A 17 -19.46 3.81 -22.18
N LEU A 18 -20.71 3.60 -21.73
CA LEU A 18 -21.19 4.05 -20.42
C LEU A 18 -20.42 3.40 -19.27
N ILE A 19 -20.22 2.08 -19.33
CA ILE A 19 -19.46 1.33 -18.32
C ILE A 19 -17.99 1.79 -18.33
N GLY A 20 -17.38 1.98 -19.50
CA GLY A 20 -16.03 2.50 -19.64
C GLY A 20 -15.87 3.90 -19.03
N ALA A 21 -16.79 4.81 -19.32
CA ALA A 21 -16.78 6.16 -18.76
C ALA A 21 -16.97 6.14 -17.23
N ALA A 22 -17.86 5.29 -16.71
CA ALA A 22 -18.03 5.11 -15.27
C ALA A 22 -16.76 4.58 -14.59
N ALA A 23 -16.10 3.58 -15.20
CA ALA A 23 -14.84 3.03 -14.68
C ALA A 23 -13.72 4.07 -14.63
N VAL A 24 -13.56 4.86 -15.70
CA VAL A 24 -12.59 5.97 -15.74
C VAL A 24 -12.94 7.03 -14.68
N GLY A 25 -14.23 7.35 -14.51
CA GLY A 25 -14.71 8.27 -13.49
C GLY A 25 -14.35 7.82 -12.07
N VAL A 26 -14.58 6.54 -11.75
CA VAL A 26 -14.20 5.95 -10.45
C VAL A 26 -12.69 6.00 -10.24
N PHE A 27 -11.91 5.58 -11.23
CA PHE A 27 -10.45 5.61 -11.15
C PHE A 27 -9.91 7.03 -10.90
N LEU A 28 -10.40 8.03 -11.63
CA LEU A 28 -10.00 9.41 -11.42
C LEU A 28 -10.41 9.93 -10.04
N ALA A 29 -11.58 9.53 -9.52
CA ALA A 29 -12.00 9.86 -8.17
C ALA A 29 -11.06 9.26 -7.11
N GLU A 30 -10.65 8.00 -7.26
CA GLU A 30 -9.68 7.34 -6.39
C GLU A 30 -8.32 8.06 -6.42
N VAL A 31 -7.83 8.45 -7.60
CA VAL A 31 -6.59 9.21 -7.74
C VAL A 31 -6.66 10.54 -6.98
N GLN A 32 -7.77 11.27 -7.09
CA GLN A 32 -7.93 12.54 -6.36
C GLN A 32 -7.98 12.35 -4.85
N LEU A 33 -8.62 11.27 -4.37
CA LEU A 33 -8.62 10.90 -2.95
C LEU A 33 -7.21 10.53 -2.47
N ALA A 34 -6.47 9.74 -3.25
CA ALA A 34 -5.10 9.35 -2.94
C ALA A 34 -4.17 10.57 -2.83
N LYS A 35 -4.28 11.54 -3.75
CA LYS A 35 -3.50 12.79 -3.69
C LYS A 35 -3.75 13.58 -2.41
N ARG A 36 -4.99 13.59 -1.91
CA ARG A 36 -5.32 14.25 -0.63
C ARG A 36 -4.78 13.51 0.58
N GLN A 37 -4.86 12.18 0.57
CA GLN A 37 -4.40 11.34 1.68
C GLN A 37 -2.88 11.29 1.80
N VAL A 38 -2.18 11.24 0.66
CA VAL A 38 -0.71 11.06 0.61
C VAL A 38 0.03 12.39 0.42
N GLY A 39 -0.51 13.30 -0.38
CA GLY A 39 0.20 14.53 -0.80
C GLY A 39 -0.19 15.80 -0.06
N GLY A 40 -1.02 15.72 0.99
CA GLY A 40 -1.67 16.89 1.62
C GLY A 40 -0.90 17.62 2.73
N GLY A 41 0.28 17.16 3.16
CA GLY A 41 1.01 17.82 4.26
C GLY A 41 2.35 17.18 4.61
N THR A 42 3.01 17.72 5.65
CA THR A 42 4.17 17.10 6.30
C THR A 42 3.78 15.72 6.81
N ALA A 43 4.27 14.68 6.15
CA ALA A 43 4.06 13.32 6.60
C ALA A 43 4.59 13.20 8.05
N PRO A 44 3.84 12.56 8.97
CA PRO A 44 4.32 12.34 10.32
C PRO A 44 5.70 11.70 10.30
N VAL A 45 6.55 12.06 11.26
CA VAL A 45 7.82 11.36 11.43
C VAL A 45 7.52 9.89 11.70
N PRO A 46 8.04 8.94 10.90
CA PRO A 46 7.81 7.53 11.14
C PRO A 46 8.28 7.12 12.54
N PRO A 47 7.63 6.13 13.18
CA PRO A 47 8.11 5.61 14.45
C PRO A 47 9.51 5.00 14.27
N SER A 48 10.43 5.26 15.21
CA SER A 48 11.74 4.60 15.17
C SER A 48 11.56 3.09 15.26
N ALA A 49 12.23 2.39 14.36
CA ALA A 49 12.28 0.94 14.33
C ALA A 49 13.36 0.39 15.28
N ASP A 50 14.18 1.21 15.93
CA ASP A 50 15.26 0.75 16.79
C ASP A 50 14.72 -0.02 18.00
N GLY A 51 15.17 -1.26 18.17
CA GLY A 51 14.72 -2.10 19.26
C GLY A 51 15.06 -3.57 19.06
N ARG A 52 14.62 -4.39 20.03
CA ARG A 52 14.76 -5.84 19.98
C ARG A 52 13.42 -6.46 19.62
N TYR A 53 13.41 -7.24 18.54
CA TYR A 53 12.21 -7.91 18.03
C TYR A 53 12.34 -9.42 18.11
N GLY A 54 11.21 -10.13 18.10
CA GLY A 54 11.20 -11.59 18.21
C GLY A 54 11.69 -12.13 19.55
N VAL A 55 11.54 -11.38 20.65
CA VAL A 55 11.99 -11.78 22.00
C VAL A 55 11.41 -13.11 22.48
N ALA A 56 10.26 -13.53 21.94
CA ALA A 56 9.67 -14.84 22.21
C ALA A 56 10.54 -16.01 21.71
N PHE A 57 11.42 -15.75 20.74
CA PHE A 57 12.37 -16.71 20.18
C PHE A 57 13.80 -16.52 20.72
N ALA A 58 13.96 -15.71 21.77
CA ALA A 58 15.27 -15.45 22.34
C ALA A 58 15.89 -16.74 22.91
N GLY A 59 16.99 -17.19 22.29
CA GLY A 59 17.84 -18.26 22.78
C GLY A 59 19.04 -17.75 23.59
N PRO A 60 19.97 -18.64 23.97
CA PRO A 60 21.20 -18.27 24.68
C PRO A 60 22.21 -17.53 23.81
N ASN A 61 22.01 -17.49 22.50
CA ASN A 61 22.89 -16.83 21.54
C ASN A 61 22.69 -15.31 21.56
N ASP A 62 23.74 -14.59 21.16
CA ASP A 62 23.68 -13.14 21.01
C ASP A 62 22.63 -12.72 19.97
N PRO A 63 21.89 -11.61 20.19
CA PRO A 63 20.92 -11.12 19.23
C PRO A 63 21.57 -10.74 17.89
N LEU A 64 20.92 -11.13 16.79
CA LEU A 64 21.28 -10.65 15.46
C LEU A 64 21.08 -9.13 15.37
N ARG A 65 22.03 -8.46 14.70
CA ARG A 65 21.94 -7.03 14.39
C ARG A 65 21.51 -6.85 12.94
N LEU A 66 20.33 -6.27 12.74
CA LEU A 66 19.79 -5.95 11.43
C LEU A 66 19.75 -4.44 11.24
N GLY A 67 20.35 -3.95 10.17
CA GLY A 67 20.21 -2.56 9.71
C GLY A 67 19.27 -2.49 8.51
N MET A 68 18.31 -1.58 8.54
CA MET A 68 17.42 -1.30 7.40
C MET A 68 17.80 0.03 6.77
N LEU A 69 18.10 0.02 5.48
CA LEU A 69 18.44 1.21 4.69
C LEU A 69 17.53 1.28 3.46
N GLY A 70 17.06 2.48 3.14
CA GLY A 70 16.20 2.72 1.99
C GLY A 70 15.59 4.12 2.03
N ASP A 71 14.42 4.27 1.43
CA ASP A 71 13.67 5.52 1.40
C ASP A 71 12.69 5.65 2.58
N SER A 72 11.70 6.53 2.46
CA SER A 72 10.66 6.72 3.47
C SER A 72 9.85 5.45 3.76
N THR A 73 9.73 4.54 2.80
CA THR A 73 9.10 3.22 2.99
C THR A 73 9.91 2.37 3.95
N ALA A 74 11.24 2.34 3.79
CA ALA A 74 12.14 1.63 4.69
C ALA A 74 12.11 2.21 6.11
N ALA A 75 11.95 3.53 6.23
CA ALA A 75 11.74 4.20 7.52
C ALA A 75 10.38 3.87 8.17
N GLY A 76 9.45 3.23 7.46
CA GLY A 76 8.12 2.90 7.97
C GLY A 76 7.10 4.02 7.79
N GLN A 77 7.22 4.84 6.75
CA GLN A 77 6.25 5.89 6.48
C GLN A 77 4.83 5.31 6.32
N GLY A 78 3.87 5.91 7.02
CA GLY A 78 2.46 5.46 7.05
C GLY A 78 2.14 4.40 8.11
N VAL A 79 3.12 3.85 8.84
CA VAL A 79 2.85 2.94 9.97
C VAL A 79 2.64 3.71 11.27
N ARG A 80 1.87 3.13 12.20
CA ARG A 80 1.48 3.80 13.46
C ARG A 80 2.27 3.31 14.67
N ARG A 81 2.94 2.15 14.58
CA ARG A 81 3.69 1.52 15.67
C ARG A 81 5.04 1.03 15.17
N ALA A 82 6.07 1.13 16.00
CA ALA A 82 7.42 0.66 15.68
C ALA A 82 7.43 -0.80 15.20
N GLY A 83 6.67 -1.68 15.86
CA GLY A 83 6.54 -3.10 15.48
C GLY A 83 5.91 -3.39 14.12
N GLN A 84 5.34 -2.38 13.46
CA GLN A 84 4.75 -2.49 12.11
C GLN A 84 5.69 -1.97 11.02
N THR A 85 6.85 -1.41 11.39
CA THR A 85 7.85 -0.98 10.42
C THR A 85 8.41 -2.19 9.66
N PRO A 86 8.83 -2.03 8.40
CA PRO A 86 9.46 -3.12 7.65
C PRO A 86 10.67 -3.72 8.38
N GLY A 87 11.50 -2.87 9.01
CA GLY A 87 12.64 -3.31 9.82
C GLY A 87 12.24 -4.19 11.00
N ALA A 88 11.18 -3.82 11.73
CA ALA A 88 10.66 -4.62 12.85
C ALA A 88 10.06 -5.96 12.41
N LEU A 89 9.32 -5.97 11.29
CA LEU A 89 8.72 -7.18 10.75
C LEU A 89 9.78 -8.16 10.24
N LEU A 90 10.79 -7.65 9.52
CA LEU A 90 11.93 -8.45 9.07
C LEU A 90 12.75 -8.97 10.25
N ALA A 91 13.04 -8.14 11.26
CA ALA A 91 13.74 -8.58 12.47
C ALA A 91 12.95 -9.65 13.25
N SER A 92 11.62 -9.49 13.35
CA SER A 92 10.75 -10.50 13.99
C SER A 92 10.72 -11.81 13.21
N GLY A 93 10.62 -11.74 11.88
CA GLY A 93 10.63 -12.91 11.01
C GLY A 93 11.97 -13.63 11.02
N LEU A 94 13.08 -12.89 11.01
CA LEU A 94 14.43 -13.44 11.12
C LEU A 94 14.64 -14.14 12.46
N ALA A 95 14.19 -13.53 13.56
CA ALA A 95 14.26 -14.16 14.88
C ALA A 95 13.42 -15.44 15.00
N ALA A 96 12.37 -15.60 14.19
CA ALA A 96 11.55 -16.81 14.18
C ALA A 96 12.20 -18.00 13.44
N VAL A 97 13.21 -17.75 12.61
CA VAL A 97 13.85 -18.76 11.76
C VAL A 97 15.35 -18.94 12.02
N ALA A 98 15.96 -18.02 12.78
CA ALA A 98 17.37 -18.08 13.20
C ALA A 98 17.53 -18.94 14.46
#